data_AF-W1YFG4-F1
#
_entry.id   AF-W1YFG4-F1
#
_cell.length_a   1.000
_cell.length_b   1.000
_cell.length_c   1.000
_cell.angle_alpha   90.00
_cell.angle_beta   90.00
_cell.angle_gamma   90.00
#
_symmetry.space_group_name_H-M   'P 1'
#
loop_
_entity.id
_entity.type
_entity.pdbx_description
1 polymer ?
#
loop_
_entity_poly.entity_id
_entity_poly.type
_entity_poly.pdbx_seq_one_letter_code
_entity_poly.pdbx_strand_id
1 'polypeptide(L)' 'MTKCDGCYSRVAEGKQPICVESCPLRALEFGPIEELRQKHGTLAAVAPLPRAHFT' A
#
# COMPACT_ATOMS: atom_id res chain seq x y z
N MET A 1 21.39 -5.99 4.16
CA MET A 1 20.51 -4.83 4.44
C MET A 1 19.11 -5.23 3.99
N THR A 2 18.17 -5.41 4.91
CA THR A 2 16.86 -6.00 4.61
C THR A 2 15.79 -4.92 4.76
N LYS A 3 15.11 -4.61 3.66
CA LYS A 3 13.99 -3.66 3.60
C LYS A 3 12.73 -4.40 3.23
N CYS A 4 11.57 -3.77 3.42
CA CYS A 4 10.30 -4.29 2.92
C CYS A 4 10.40 -4.58 1.41
N ASP A 5 9.90 -5.74 1.01
CA ASP A 5 9.87 -6.23 -0.37
C ASP A 5 8.43 -6.42 -0.90
N GLY A 6 7.43 -6.02 -0.10
CA GLY A 6 6.02 -6.22 -0.44
C GLY A 6 5.53 -7.67 -0.31
N CYS A 7 6.20 -8.50 0.50
CA CYS A 7 5.91 -9.93 0.65
C CYS A 7 5.97 -10.67 -0.70
N TYR A 8 7.03 -10.44 -1.46
CA TYR A 8 7.18 -10.91 -2.84
C TYR A 8 6.82 -12.39 -3.03
N SER A 9 7.29 -13.29 -2.17
CA SER A 9 6.99 -14.72 -2.23
C SER A 9 5.51 -15.03 -2.03
N ARG A 10 4.83 -14.35 -1.10
CA ARG A 10 3.39 -14.53 -0.85
C ARG A 10 2.57 -14.03 -2.03
N VAL A 11 2.95 -12.90 -2.60
CA VAL A 11 2.25 -12.33 -3.77
C VAL A 11 2.42 -13.23 -4.99
N ALA A 12 3.60 -13.82 -5.19
CA ALA A 12 3.79 -14.88 -6.20
C ALA A 12 2.91 -16.12 -5.92
N GLU A 13 2.68 -16.41 -4.63
CA GLU A 13 1.66 -17.30 -4.03
C GLU A 13 0.20 -17.02 -4.42
N GLY A 14 -0.10 -15.83 -4.97
CA GLY A 14 -1.47 -15.31 -5.05
C GLY A 14 -2.07 -14.88 -3.70
N LYS A 15 -1.26 -14.85 -2.64
CA LYS A 15 -1.67 -14.40 -1.29
C LYS A 15 -1.43 -12.90 -1.14
N GLN A 16 -2.13 -12.29 -0.19
CA GLN A 16 -1.90 -10.89 0.12
C GLN A 16 -0.65 -10.73 1.00
N PRO A 17 -0.05 -9.51 1.04
CA PRO A 17 1.00 -9.21 1.99
C PRO A 17 0.51 -9.41 3.43
N ILE A 18 1.40 -9.87 4.31
CA ILE A 18 1.02 -10.25 5.66
C ILE A 18 0.42 -9.08 6.46
N CYS A 19 0.89 -7.85 6.24
CA CYS A 19 0.37 -6.67 6.90
C CYS A 19 -1.05 -6.30 6.45
N VAL A 20 -1.43 -6.63 5.21
CA VAL A 20 -2.79 -6.43 4.69
C VAL A 20 -3.73 -7.46 5.30
N GLU A 21 -3.34 -8.75 5.27
CA GLU A 21 -4.15 -9.82 5.87
C GLU A 21 -4.32 -9.66 7.38
N SER A 22 -3.28 -9.18 8.08
CA SER A 22 -3.31 -9.05 9.54
C SER A 22 -4.03 -7.80 10.04
N CYS A 23 -4.37 -6.85 9.17
CA CYS A 23 -4.96 -5.58 9.58
C CYS A 23 -6.41 -5.79 10.07
N PRO A 24 -6.70 -5.70 11.38
CA PRO A 24 -8.04 -5.96 11.90
C PRO A 24 -9.05 -4.89 11.47
N LEU A 25 -8.56 -3.68 11.20
CA LEU A 25 -9.37 -2.54 10.77
C LEU A 25 -9.61 -2.51 9.27
N ARG A 26 -8.96 -3.38 8.49
CA ARG A 26 -8.97 -3.35 7.02
C ARG A 26 -8.58 -1.97 6.45
N ALA A 27 -7.62 -1.32 7.09
CA ALA A 27 -7.12 0.00 6.71
C ALA A 27 -6.08 -0.07 5.58
N LEU A 28 -5.53 -1.25 5.30
CA LEU A 28 -4.54 -1.49 4.27
C LEU A 28 -5.18 -2.30 3.13
N GLU A 29 -4.87 -1.95 1.89
CA GLU A 29 -5.21 -2.70 0.69
C GLU A 29 -3.97 -2.75 -0.22
N PHE A 30 -3.74 -3.88 -0.88
CA PHE A 30 -2.60 -4.07 -1.78
C PHE A 30 -3.12 -4.45 -3.17
N GLY A 31 -2.63 -3.75 -4.20
CA GLY A 31 -3.03 -3.96 -5.58
C GLY A 31 -2.48 -2.89 -6.51
N PRO A 32 -2.84 -2.94 -7.81
CA PRO A 32 -2.45 -1.93 -8.78
C PRO A 32 -2.93 -0.53 -8.36
N ILE A 33 -2.05 0.47 -8.48
CA ILE A 33 -2.34 1.82 -7.99
C ILE A 33 -3.57 2.45 -8.67
N GLU A 34 -3.81 2.15 -9.95
CA GLU A 34 -4.96 2.67 -10.68
C GLU A 34 -6.28 2.14 -10.11
N GLU A 35 -6.34 0.85 -9.78
CA GLU A 35 -7.53 0.26 -9.14
C GLU A 35 -7.77 0.84 -7.75
N LEU A 36 -6.70 0.99 -6.96
CA LEU A 36 -6.79 1.57 -5.63
C LEU A 36 -7.26 3.02 -5.68
N ARG A 37 -6.80 3.81 -6.66
CA ARG A 37 -7.23 5.19 -6.85
C ARG A 37 -8.67 5.30 -7.33
N GLN A 38 -9.14 4.35 -8.14
CA GLN A 38 -10.55 4.29 -8.52
C GLN A 38 -11.44 4.01 -7.31
N LYS A 39 -11.01 3.12 -6.39
CA LYS A 39 -11.78 2.78 -5.18
C LYS A 39 -11.73 3.87 -4.09
N HIS A 40 -10.56 4.44 -3.85
CA HIS A 40 -10.28 5.28 -2.67
C HIS A 40 -9.98 6.75 -2.98
N GLY A 41 -9.92 7.12 -4.26
CA GLY A 41 -9.55 8.46 -4.71
C GLY A 41 -8.03 8.68 -4.78
N THR A 42 -7.63 9.94 -4.92
CA THR A 42 -6.24 10.32 -5.25
C THR A 42 -5.52 11.06 -4.13
N LEU A 43 -6.02 11.03 -2.88
CA LEU A 43 -5.38 11.69 -1.75
C LEU A 43 -4.03 11.04 -1.46
N ALA A 44 -2.94 11.72 -1.83
CA ALA A 44 -1.56 11.24 -1.65
C ALA A 44 -0.67 12.24 -0.90
N ALA A 45 -1.27 13.28 -0.31
CA ALA A 45 -0.59 14.26 0.52
C ALA A 45 -1.55 14.70 1.65
N VAL A 46 -1.10 14.61 2.89
CA VAL A 46 -1.90 14.93 4.08
C VAL A 46 -1.15 15.98 4.90
N ALA A 47 -1.85 17.02 5.36
CA ALA A 47 -1.25 18.03 6.23
C ALA A 47 -0.78 17.38 7.56
N PRO A 48 0.37 17.80 8.13
CA PRO A 48 1.22 18.92 7.73
C PRO A 48 2.40 18.54 6.81
N LEU A 49 2.37 17.37 6.18
CA LEU A 49 3.50 16.88 5.37
C LEU A 49 3.73 17.77 4.11
N PRO A 50 4.98 17.98 3.68
CA PRO A 50 5.30 18.67 2.43
C PRO A 50 4.64 18.02 1.21
N ARG A 51 4.51 18.78 0.11
CA ARG A 51 3.97 18.23 -1.14
C ARG A 51 4.87 17.11 -1.66
N ALA A 52 4.27 16.04 -2.20
CA ALA A 52 4.97 14.82 -2.62
C ALA A 52 6.03 14.99 -3.74
N HIS A 53 6.14 16.17 -4.36
CA HIS A 53 7.14 16.46 -5.39
C HIS A 53 8.44 17.05 -4.83
N PHE A 54 8.50 17.31 -3.52
CA PHE A 54 9.75 17.65 -2.85
C PHE A 54 10.50 16.34 -2.54
N THR A 55 11.54 16.06 -3.31
CA THR A 55 12.55 15.01 -3.07
C THR A 55 13.91 15.65 -2.84
#